data_AF-T1F506-F1
#
_entry.id   AF-T1F506-F1
#
_cell.length_a   1.000
_cell.length_b   1.000
_cell.length_c   1.000
_cell.angle_alpha   90.00
_cell.angle_beta   90.00
_cell.angle_gamma   90.00
#
_symmetry.space_group_name_H-M   'P 1'
#
loop_
_entity.id
_entity.type
_entity.pdbx_description
1 polymer ?
#
loop_
_entity_poly.entity_id
_entity_poly.type
_entity_poly.pdbx_seq_one_letter_code
_entity_poly.pdbx_strand_id
1 'polypeptide(L)'
;MSDIQSKKDTTPTTTNNDNNIQEDSTPTKLTANQKKTENGGDCHDDKNADAAAATTTEPVEDELGNHGEDDVPIELGDLDLNSDLAALQQPQLDTHLAYIEEQFRRGFDERFSASKQQTSNKLWEDPMETMRTNKIFREVSRGLGCDWRPVFEELMSPFPKEILEMELGKISQNQPIIQGYKALTAWKELSGKSFLLMRLVDVLRNQNMDDIADVVVQIIDDDGSADGKSKPTKSSIARKKSDLSAPKSSTVLDNRRLLLIAKKIEGDYELLAKELGIPEDEVEEIKESEGSTYQGAFKVLWAWKESRPAAPVAATSAEGSGDAPPKSELEVLKEALVKVGKKDVAEHLESLK
;
A
#
# COMPACT_ATOMS: atom_id res chain seq x y z
N MET A 1 -23.94 58.65 -32.28
CA MET A 1 -25.01 58.55 -33.29
C MET A 1 -24.35 57.98 -34.54
N SER A 2 -24.47 56.68 -34.74
CA SER A 2 -23.93 55.96 -35.90
C SER A 2 -24.93 54.90 -36.31
N ASP A 3 -25.08 54.79 -37.62
CA ASP A 3 -26.25 54.31 -38.33
C ASP A 3 -26.50 52.80 -38.32
N ILE A 4 -27.77 52.51 -38.53
CA ILE A 4 -28.45 51.23 -38.71
C ILE A 4 -28.24 50.73 -40.15
N GLN A 5 -27.87 49.46 -40.35
CA GLN A 5 -28.22 48.62 -41.52
C GLN A 5 -28.18 47.14 -41.08
N SER A 6 -29.33 46.48 -40.82
CA SER A 6 -30.13 45.68 -41.76
C SER A 6 -29.37 44.55 -42.49
N LYS A 7 -29.68 43.29 -42.11
CA LYS A 7 -29.80 42.06 -42.93
C LYS A 7 -30.25 40.93 -41.99
N LYS A 8 -31.55 40.59 -41.90
CA LYS A 8 -32.45 39.87 -42.83
C LYS A 8 -32.32 38.34 -42.71
N ASP A 9 -33.46 37.77 -42.40
CA ASP A 9 -33.88 36.39 -42.13
C ASP A 9 -33.33 35.32 -43.07
N THR A 10 -33.09 34.11 -42.53
CA THR A 10 -33.54 32.85 -43.15
C THR A 10 -33.56 31.70 -42.12
N THR A 11 -34.72 31.39 -41.54
CA THR A 11 -35.12 30.00 -41.26
C THR A 11 -35.69 29.41 -42.55
N PRO A 12 -35.73 28.07 -42.74
CA PRO A 12 -37.01 27.42 -42.43
C PRO A 12 -36.96 25.90 -42.12
N THR A 13 -38.13 25.43 -41.65
CA THR A 13 -38.77 24.12 -41.96
C THR A 13 -38.42 22.87 -41.14
N THR A 14 -39.26 22.68 -40.12
CA THR A 14 -39.92 21.44 -39.67
C THR A 14 -40.19 20.39 -40.76
N THR A 15 -39.93 19.11 -40.48
CA THR A 15 -40.74 18.01 -41.04
C THR A 15 -40.85 16.88 -40.01
N ASN A 16 -42.10 16.59 -39.63
CA ASN A 16 -42.55 15.44 -38.84
C ASN A 16 -42.20 14.13 -39.53
N ASN A 17 -42.01 13.07 -38.74
CA ASN A 17 -42.34 11.73 -39.22
C ASN A 17 -42.80 10.85 -38.04
N ASP A 18 -44.11 10.77 -37.87
CA ASP A 18 -44.79 9.66 -37.22
C ASP A 18 -44.70 8.43 -38.12
N ASN A 19 -44.30 7.28 -37.60
CA ASN A 19 -44.77 6.01 -38.14
C ASN A 19 -44.87 4.95 -37.04
N ASN A 20 -46.13 4.65 -36.76
CA ASN A 20 -46.68 3.55 -36.00
C ASN A 20 -46.75 2.32 -36.93
N ILE A 21 -46.10 1.20 -36.58
CA ILE A 21 -46.44 -0.13 -37.12
C ILE A 21 -46.38 -1.14 -35.97
N GLN A 22 -47.51 -1.84 -35.83
CA GLN A 22 -47.84 -2.88 -34.89
C GLN A 22 -47.83 -4.24 -35.63
N GLU A 23 -47.74 -5.33 -34.86
CA GLU A 23 -47.93 -6.76 -35.24
C GLU A 23 -46.70 -7.45 -35.88
N ASP A 24 -46.32 -8.70 -35.61
CA ASP A 24 -47.02 -9.85 -35.01
C ASP A 24 -46.00 -10.95 -34.59
N SER A 25 -46.40 -11.74 -33.58
CA SER A 25 -46.21 -13.20 -33.42
C SER A 25 -44.85 -13.93 -33.42
N THR A 26 -44.62 -14.55 -32.25
CA THR A 26 -44.28 -15.98 -31.99
C THR A 26 -42.84 -16.42 -31.65
N PRO A 27 -42.71 -17.48 -30.79
CA PRO A 27 -41.56 -17.70 -29.93
C PRO A 27 -40.68 -18.88 -30.39
N THR A 28 -39.37 -18.73 -30.26
CA THR A 28 -38.43 -19.84 -30.45
C THR A 28 -37.68 -20.12 -29.16
N LYS A 29 -38.13 -21.18 -28.48
CA LYS A 29 -37.38 -22.02 -27.54
C LYS A 29 -36.17 -22.61 -28.29
N LEU A 30 -34.96 -22.53 -27.74
CA LEU A 30 -33.94 -23.58 -27.84
C LEU A 30 -32.73 -23.30 -26.92
N THR A 31 -32.62 -24.18 -25.92
CA THR A 31 -31.39 -24.82 -25.40
C THR A 31 -30.18 -23.99 -24.95
N ALA A 32 -29.96 -24.05 -23.62
CA ALA A 32 -28.73 -24.38 -22.92
C ALA A 32 -27.44 -24.57 -23.75
N ASN A 33 -26.38 -23.86 -23.37
CA ASN A 33 -25.11 -24.53 -23.07
C ASN A 33 -24.17 -23.71 -22.17
N GLN A 34 -23.45 -24.46 -21.36
CA GLN A 34 -22.48 -24.10 -20.34
C GLN A 34 -21.31 -23.28 -20.90
N LYS A 35 -20.80 -22.30 -20.13
CA LYS A 35 -19.35 -22.18 -19.92
C LYS A 35 -19.07 -21.44 -18.60
N LYS A 36 -18.75 -22.24 -17.59
CA LYS A 36 -18.11 -21.83 -16.33
C LYS A 36 -16.64 -21.56 -16.66
N THR A 37 -16.22 -20.30 -16.68
CA THR A 37 -14.80 -19.94 -16.68
C THR A 37 -14.39 -19.63 -15.24
N GLU A 38 -13.73 -20.60 -14.61
CA GLU A 38 -12.97 -20.41 -13.39
C GLU A 38 -11.71 -19.61 -13.76
N ASN A 39 -11.70 -18.31 -13.48
CA ASN A 39 -10.48 -17.51 -13.40
C ASN A 39 -10.07 -17.45 -11.93
N GLY A 40 -9.37 -18.49 -11.47
CA GLY A 40 -8.57 -18.44 -10.25
C GLY A 40 -7.16 -18.00 -10.64
N GLY A 41 -6.90 -16.70 -10.62
CA GLY A 41 -5.57 -16.15 -10.79
C GLY A 41 -4.75 -16.36 -9.52
N ASP A 42 -4.00 -17.46 -9.50
CA ASP A 42 -2.90 -17.68 -8.56
C ASP A 42 -1.73 -16.79 -8.97
N CYS A 43 -1.34 -15.85 -8.11
CA CYS A 43 -0.33 -14.83 -8.39
C CYS A 43 0.97 -15.08 -7.62
N HIS A 44 1.46 -16.31 -7.67
CA HIS A 44 2.84 -16.64 -7.36
C HIS A 44 3.67 -16.59 -8.66
N ASP A 45 4.35 -15.47 -8.90
CA ASP A 45 5.41 -15.40 -9.92
C ASP A 45 6.69 -16.06 -9.35
N ASP A 46 6.92 -17.30 -9.78
CA ASP A 46 8.22 -17.96 -9.76
C ASP A 46 9.21 -17.20 -10.66
N LYS A 47 10.26 -16.66 -10.07
CA LYS A 47 11.48 -16.27 -10.79
C LYS A 47 12.55 -17.32 -10.57
N ASN A 48 12.55 -18.32 -11.44
CA ASN A 48 13.70 -19.17 -11.69
C ASN A 48 13.93 -19.24 -13.21
N ALA A 49 15.07 -18.76 -13.67
CA ALA A 49 15.57 -19.04 -15.01
C ALA A 49 17.10 -18.93 -15.02
N ASP A 50 17.71 -20.10 -14.90
CA ASP A 50 19.02 -20.45 -15.44
C ASP A 50 19.25 -19.88 -16.85
N ALA A 51 20.44 -19.34 -17.06
CA ALA A 51 21.07 -19.33 -18.38
C ALA A 51 22.57 -19.59 -18.20
N ALA A 52 22.97 -20.82 -18.54
CA ALA A 52 24.32 -21.33 -18.49
C ALA A 52 25.23 -20.80 -19.62
N ALA A 53 26.48 -20.57 -19.24
CA ALA A 53 27.74 -20.96 -19.91
C ALA A 53 28.01 -20.58 -21.38
N ALA A 54 29.11 -19.83 -21.57
CA ALA A 54 30.10 -20.13 -22.60
C ALA A 54 31.52 -19.80 -22.11
N THR A 55 32.39 -20.80 -22.27
CA THR A 55 33.77 -20.99 -21.80
C THR A 55 34.82 -20.26 -22.64
N THR A 56 36.06 -20.22 -22.12
CA THR A 56 37.37 -20.17 -22.84
C THR A 56 37.89 -18.72 -23.00
N THR A 57 39.08 -18.30 -22.57
CA THR A 57 40.41 -18.94 -22.59
C THR A 57 41.38 -18.13 -21.71
N GLU A 58 42.20 -18.80 -20.90
CA GLU A 58 43.54 -18.35 -20.44
C GLU A 58 44.48 -18.10 -21.66
N PRO A 59 45.72 -17.55 -21.57
CA PRO A 59 46.68 -17.60 -20.44
C PRO A 59 47.62 -16.37 -20.28
N VAL A 60 48.53 -16.50 -19.32
CA VAL A 60 49.99 -16.24 -19.39
C VAL A 60 50.51 -15.47 -18.17
N GLU A 61 51.39 -16.18 -17.47
CA GLU A 61 52.27 -15.81 -16.37
C GLU A 61 53.21 -14.65 -16.74
N ASP A 62 53.63 -13.82 -15.77
CA ASP A 62 55.06 -13.48 -15.66
C ASP A 62 55.42 -12.71 -14.37
N GLU A 63 56.47 -13.25 -13.74
CA GLU A 63 57.60 -12.60 -13.04
C GLU A 63 57.40 -11.65 -11.85
N LEU A 64 57.75 -12.21 -10.67
CA LEU A 64 58.90 -11.84 -9.84
C LEU A 64 59.47 -10.41 -9.99
N GLY A 65 59.45 -9.64 -8.90
CA GLY A 65 60.13 -8.34 -8.82
C GLY A 65 60.40 -7.87 -7.40
N ASN A 66 61.36 -8.53 -6.76
CA ASN A 66 61.96 -8.20 -5.47
C ASN A 66 62.74 -6.86 -5.54
N HIS A 67 62.27 -5.80 -4.88
CA HIS A 67 63.05 -4.60 -4.53
C HIS A 67 62.61 -4.20 -3.11
N GLY A 68 63.48 -4.15 -2.10
CA GLY A 68 64.83 -3.61 -2.12
C GLY A 68 64.80 -2.41 -1.17
N GLU A 69 65.17 -2.67 0.09
CA GLU A 69 65.34 -1.68 1.14
C GLU A 69 66.44 -0.70 0.71
N ASP A 70 66.10 0.57 0.53
CA ASP A 70 67.07 1.67 0.49
C ASP A 70 66.56 2.79 1.40
N ASP A 71 67.06 2.77 2.64
CA ASP A 71 67.02 3.87 3.60
C ASP A 71 67.81 5.07 3.03
N VAL A 72 67.09 6.05 2.48
CA VAL A 72 67.63 7.38 2.19
C VAL A 72 67.12 8.34 3.26
N PRO A 73 68.02 8.95 4.07
CA PRO A 73 67.61 9.98 5.01
C PRO A 73 67.25 11.25 4.23
N ILE A 74 65.95 11.52 4.12
CA ILE A 74 65.44 12.79 3.58
C ILE A 74 65.66 13.85 4.65
N GLU A 75 66.58 14.77 4.39
CA GLU A 75 66.70 16.04 5.12
C GLU A 75 65.37 16.79 5.04
N LEU A 76 64.68 16.88 6.19
CA LEU A 76 63.56 17.78 6.42
C LEU A 76 64.10 19.22 6.40
N GLY A 77 64.19 19.79 5.20
CA GLY A 77 64.26 21.22 5.02
C GLY A 77 62.92 21.84 5.41
N ASP A 78 62.97 22.77 6.36
CA ASP A 78 61.85 23.61 6.80
C ASP A 78 61.24 24.36 5.59
N LEU A 79 60.27 23.73 4.93
CA LEU A 79 59.39 24.39 3.97
C LEU A 79 58.25 25.01 4.75
N ASP A 80 58.30 26.33 4.84
CA ASP A 80 57.34 27.23 5.47
C ASP A 80 55.98 27.16 4.74
N LEU A 81 55.23 26.07 4.98
CA LEU A 81 53.91 25.77 4.39
C LEU A 81 52.77 26.61 5.00
N ASN A 82 53.07 27.52 5.94
CA ASN A 82 52.05 28.32 6.63
C ASN A 82 51.72 29.66 5.94
N SER A 83 52.48 30.10 4.92
CA SER A 83 52.20 31.38 4.25
C SER A 83 51.21 31.29 3.07
N ASP A 84 51.09 30.13 2.41
CA ASP A 84 50.22 30.00 1.22
C ASP A 84 48.80 29.47 1.52
N LEU A 85 48.56 28.93 2.72
CA LEU A 85 47.21 28.45 3.09
C LEU A 85 46.25 29.60 3.47
N ALA A 86 46.79 30.74 3.91
CA ALA A 86 45.99 31.91 4.27
C ALA A 86 45.54 32.74 3.06
N ALA A 87 46.17 32.58 1.90
CA ALA A 87 45.84 33.32 0.68
C ALA A 87 44.74 32.67 -0.18
N LEU A 88 44.39 31.40 0.09
CA LEU A 88 43.41 30.63 -0.69
C LEU A 88 42.04 30.45 0.00
N GLN A 89 41.84 30.94 1.21
CA GLN A 89 40.61 30.67 1.97
C GLN A 89 39.92 31.95 2.41
N GLN A 90 38.98 32.44 1.59
CA GLN A 90 37.72 33.06 2.04
C GLN A 90 36.78 33.45 0.88
N PRO A 91 37.19 34.17 -0.18
CA PRO A 91 36.23 34.70 -1.15
C PRO A 91 35.59 33.65 -2.08
N GLN A 92 36.27 32.51 -2.28
CA GLN A 92 35.71 31.42 -3.11
C GLN A 92 34.76 30.49 -2.36
N LEU A 93 34.88 30.38 -1.03
CA LEU A 93 33.93 29.60 -0.24
C LEU A 93 32.58 30.30 -0.17
N ASP A 94 32.58 31.62 0.02
CA ASP A 94 31.34 32.39 0.13
C ASP A 94 30.55 32.40 -1.19
N THR A 95 31.24 32.43 -2.33
CA THR A 95 30.61 32.34 -3.66
C THR A 95 30.06 30.95 -3.95
N HIS A 96 30.76 29.89 -3.54
CA HIS A 96 30.26 28.52 -3.69
C HIS A 96 29.08 28.21 -2.75
N LEU A 97 29.10 28.72 -1.52
CA LEU A 97 27.98 28.62 -0.57
C LEU A 97 26.75 29.37 -1.08
N ALA A 98 26.91 30.59 -1.59
CA ALA A 98 25.81 31.35 -2.19
C ALA A 98 25.20 30.61 -3.39
N TYR A 99 26.03 29.98 -4.23
CA TYR A 99 25.56 29.16 -5.35
C TYR A 99 24.77 27.93 -4.88
N ILE A 100 25.25 27.22 -3.84
CA ILE A 100 24.54 26.07 -3.26
C ILE A 100 23.19 26.53 -2.69
N GLU A 101 23.16 27.61 -1.92
CA GLU A 101 21.91 28.17 -1.36
C GLU A 101 20.91 28.54 -2.46
N GLU A 102 21.37 29.13 -3.56
CA GLU A 102 20.50 29.50 -4.67
C GLU A 102 19.95 28.28 -5.43
N GLN A 103 20.72 27.21 -5.57
CA GLN A 103 20.23 25.94 -6.13
C GLN A 103 19.19 25.27 -5.21
N PHE A 104 19.41 25.29 -3.89
CA PHE A 104 18.42 24.81 -2.93
C PHE A 104 17.13 25.63 -2.98
N ARG A 105 17.25 26.96 -3.06
CA ARG A 105 16.12 27.87 -3.09
C ARG A 105 15.31 27.72 -4.38
N ARG A 106 15.97 27.56 -5.54
CA ARG A 106 15.30 27.22 -6.81
C ARG A 106 14.59 25.87 -6.74
N GLY A 107 15.25 24.82 -6.26
CA GLY A 107 14.64 23.49 -6.15
C GLY A 107 13.52 23.43 -5.10
N PHE A 108 13.54 24.30 -4.10
CA PHE A 108 12.46 24.46 -3.14
C PHE A 108 11.28 25.23 -3.75
N ASP A 109 11.52 26.39 -4.36
CA ASP A 109 10.49 27.21 -4.99
C ASP A 109 9.82 26.48 -6.16
N GLU A 110 10.54 25.66 -6.92
CA GLU A 110 9.99 24.84 -8.00
C GLU A 110 9.06 23.74 -7.46
N ARG A 111 9.48 23.05 -6.39
CA ARG A 111 8.64 22.05 -5.70
C ARG A 111 7.43 22.69 -5.02
N PHE A 112 7.59 23.86 -4.44
CA PHE A 112 6.51 24.59 -3.79
C PHE A 112 5.53 25.16 -4.82
N SER A 113 6.02 25.64 -5.96
CA SER A 113 5.19 26.16 -7.06
C SER A 113 4.41 25.06 -7.77
N ALA A 114 5.02 23.89 -7.99
CA ALA A 114 4.33 22.70 -8.50
C ALA A 114 3.22 22.22 -7.54
N SER A 115 3.49 22.23 -6.23
CA SER A 115 2.49 21.90 -5.22
C SER A 115 1.36 22.94 -5.10
N LYS A 116 1.68 24.23 -5.32
CA LYS A 116 0.72 25.33 -5.25
C LYS A 116 -0.19 25.41 -6.49
N GLN A 117 0.29 25.01 -7.67
CA GLN A 117 -0.55 24.91 -8.88
C GLN A 117 -1.54 23.73 -8.83
N GLN A 118 -1.22 22.66 -8.09
CA GLN A 118 -2.19 21.56 -7.86
C GLN A 118 -3.31 21.92 -6.87
N THR A 119 -3.13 22.93 -6.02
CA THR A 119 -4.11 23.29 -4.98
C THR A 119 -5.03 24.44 -5.36
N SER A 120 -4.73 25.22 -6.40
CA SER A 120 -5.57 26.34 -6.83
C SER A 120 -6.87 25.95 -7.56
N ASN A 121 -6.96 24.72 -8.09
CA ASN A 121 -8.22 24.18 -8.63
C ASN A 121 -9.12 23.52 -7.56
N LYS A 122 -8.67 23.44 -6.31
CA LYS A 122 -9.35 22.74 -5.20
C LYS A 122 -10.32 23.62 -4.39
N LEU A 123 -10.59 24.85 -4.84
CA LEU A 123 -11.19 25.90 -4.01
C LEU A 123 -12.65 25.67 -3.57
N TRP A 124 -13.34 24.63 -4.09
CA TRP A 124 -14.76 24.41 -3.77
C TRP A 124 -15.21 22.94 -3.66
N GLU A 125 -14.28 21.98 -3.50
CA GLU A 125 -14.72 20.62 -3.15
C GLU A 125 -15.11 20.59 -1.67
N ASP A 126 -16.35 20.20 -1.36
CA ASP A 126 -16.82 20.03 0.00
C ASP A 126 -15.85 19.08 0.75
N PRO A 127 -15.24 19.52 1.87
CA PRO A 127 -14.36 18.67 2.67
C PRO A 127 -15.02 17.35 3.07
N MET A 128 -16.34 17.34 3.29
CA MET A 128 -17.10 16.14 3.62
C MET A 128 -17.20 15.19 2.43
N GLU A 129 -17.47 15.72 1.22
CA GLU A 129 -17.51 14.93 -0.01
C GLU A 129 -16.12 14.33 -0.33
N THR A 130 -15.06 15.08 -0.08
CA THR A 130 -13.68 14.60 -0.25
C THR A 130 -13.38 13.44 0.70
N MET A 131 -13.73 13.58 1.99
CA MET A 131 -13.56 12.50 2.97
C MET A 131 -14.41 11.27 2.62
N ARG A 132 -15.66 11.47 2.18
CA ARG A 132 -16.57 10.41 1.74
C ARG A 132 -16.00 9.65 0.54
N THR A 133 -15.55 10.38 -0.49
CA THR A 133 -14.93 9.80 -1.68
C THR A 133 -13.69 8.98 -1.32
N ASN A 134 -12.83 9.50 -0.45
CA ASN A 134 -11.64 8.78 0.00
C ASN A 134 -11.98 7.51 0.82
N LYS A 135 -13.04 7.56 1.63
CA LYS A 135 -13.55 6.39 2.37
C LYS A 135 -14.03 5.31 1.38
N ILE A 136 -14.82 5.71 0.39
CA ILE A 136 -15.30 4.83 -0.69
C ILE A 136 -14.12 4.21 -1.45
N PHE A 137 -13.14 5.01 -1.87
CA PHE A 137 -12.00 4.50 -2.63
C PHE A 137 -11.19 3.47 -1.85
N ARG A 138 -10.99 3.69 -0.55
CA ARG A 138 -10.32 2.71 0.32
C ARG A 138 -11.11 1.41 0.39
N GLU A 139 -12.43 1.49 0.59
CA GLU A 139 -13.25 0.30 0.74
C GLU A 139 -13.38 -0.50 -0.57
N VAL A 140 -13.60 0.19 -1.69
CA VAL A 140 -13.65 -0.43 -3.01
C VAL A 140 -12.29 -1.02 -3.36
N SER A 141 -11.18 -0.30 -3.14
CA SER A 141 -9.84 -0.83 -3.45
C SER A 141 -9.52 -2.12 -2.67
N ARG A 142 -9.97 -2.23 -1.41
CA ARG A 142 -9.85 -3.46 -0.62
C ARG A 142 -10.72 -4.59 -1.15
N GLY A 143 -11.95 -4.29 -1.56
CA GLY A 143 -12.86 -5.29 -2.13
C GLY A 143 -12.39 -5.82 -3.48
N LEU A 144 -11.81 -4.95 -4.31
CA LEU A 144 -11.28 -5.30 -5.64
C LEU A 144 -10.04 -6.19 -5.56
N GLY A 145 -9.10 -5.90 -4.65
CA GLY A 145 -7.81 -6.60 -4.62
C GLY A 145 -7.10 -6.51 -5.98
N CYS A 146 -6.78 -7.66 -6.57
CA CYS A 146 -6.13 -7.77 -7.88
C CYS A 146 -7.08 -7.55 -9.07
N ASP A 147 -8.40 -7.62 -8.85
CA ASP A 147 -9.43 -7.54 -9.89
C ASP A 147 -9.84 -6.08 -10.22
N TRP A 148 -8.96 -5.12 -9.92
CA TRP A 148 -9.25 -3.69 -10.12
C TRP A 148 -9.26 -3.28 -11.60
N ARG A 149 -8.54 -4.01 -12.44
CA ARG A 149 -8.29 -3.62 -13.84
C ARG A 149 -9.54 -3.59 -14.71
N PRO A 150 -10.40 -4.62 -14.75
CA PRO A 150 -11.64 -4.60 -15.54
C PRO A 150 -12.58 -3.46 -15.13
N VAL A 151 -12.66 -3.18 -13.82
CA VAL A 151 -13.46 -2.07 -13.29
C VAL A 151 -12.90 -0.73 -13.76
N PHE A 152 -11.58 -0.54 -13.72
CA PHE A 152 -10.96 0.69 -14.19
C PHE A 152 -11.10 0.89 -15.70
N GLU A 153 -10.89 -0.15 -16.50
CA GLU A 153 -11.06 -0.09 -17.96
C GLU A 153 -12.49 0.32 -18.34
N GLU A 154 -13.50 -0.23 -17.65
CA GLU A 154 -14.91 0.12 -17.86
C GLU A 154 -15.23 1.57 -17.43
N LEU A 155 -14.69 2.03 -16.29
CA LEU A 155 -14.83 3.42 -15.84
C LEU A 155 -14.19 4.40 -16.83
N MET A 156 -13.11 3.99 -17.46
CA MET A 156 -12.35 4.78 -18.42
C MET A 156 -12.88 4.69 -19.87
N SER A 157 -13.93 3.90 -20.13
CA SER A 157 -14.53 3.75 -21.47
C SER A 157 -14.89 5.03 -22.23
N PRO A 158 -15.21 6.19 -21.61
CA PRO A 158 -15.49 7.43 -22.34
C PRO A 158 -14.22 8.18 -22.76
N PHE A 159 -13.05 7.79 -22.25
CA PHE A 159 -11.78 8.44 -22.54
C PHE A 159 -11.08 7.76 -23.72
N PRO A 160 -10.24 8.48 -24.48
CA PRO A 160 -9.37 7.89 -25.50
C PRO A 160 -8.49 6.76 -24.93
N LYS A 161 -8.27 5.71 -25.74
CA LYS A 161 -7.52 4.52 -25.32
C LYS A 161 -6.07 4.84 -24.94
N GLU A 162 -5.49 5.85 -25.56
CA GLU A 162 -4.12 6.30 -25.30
C GLU A 162 -3.97 6.80 -23.85
N ILE A 163 -5.01 7.47 -23.32
CA ILE A 163 -5.01 7.93 -21.92
C ILE A 163 -5.13 6.74 -20.96
N LEU A 164 -6.02 5.80 -21.30
CA LEU A 164 -6.19 4.58 -20.51
C LEU A 164 -4.89 3.76 -20.43
N GLU A 165 -4.22 3.52 -21.56
CA GLU A 165 -2.95 2.77 -21.61
C GLU A 165 -1.84 3.48 -20.84
N MET A 166 -1.72 4.81 -20.98
CA MET A 166 -0.76 5.61 -20.23
C MET A 166 -0.97 5.46 -18.71
N GLU A 167 -2.20 5.60 -18.23
CA GLU A 167 -2.51 5.48 -16.80
C GLU A 167 -2.35 4.04 -16.30
N LEU A 168 -2.76 3.04 -17.08
CA LEU A 168 -2.52 1.63 -16.75
C LEU A 168 -1.02 1.35 -16.58
N GLY A 169 -0.17 1.91 -17.44
CA GLY A 169 1.29 1.80 -17.34
C GLY A 169 1.82 2.39 -16.03
N LYS A 170 1.35 3.58 -15.63
CA LYS A 170 1.72 4.21 -14.35
C LYS A 170 1.24 3.41 -13.15
N ILE A 171 0.00 2.91 -13.18
CA ILE A 171 -0.60 2.17 -12.07
C ILE A 171 0.13 0.83 -11.88
N SER A 172 0.48 0.13 -12.96
CA SER A 172 1.15 -1.18 -12.92
C SER A 172 2.54 -1.15 -12.27
N GLN A 173 3.20 0.00 -12.21
CA GLN A 173 4.49 0.16 -11.52
C GLN A 173 4.35 0.19 -9.98
N ASN A 174 3.13 0.31 -9.46
CA ASN A 174 2.88 0.34 -8.01
C ASN A 174 2.67 -1.05 -7.43
N GLN A 175 2.86 -1.16 -6.11
CA GLN A 175 2.58 -2.39 -5.33
C GLN A 175 1.13 -2.87 -5.56
N PRO A 176 0.88 -4.18 -5.75
CA PRO A 176 -0.46 -4.70 -6.07
C PRO A 176 -1.57 -4.19 -5.15
N ILE A 177 -1.30 -4.09 -3.85
CA ILE A 177 -2.25 -3.64 -2.83
C ILE A 177 -2.74 -2.20 -3.03
N ILE A 178 -1.95 -1.33 -3.67
CA ILE A 178 -2.31 0.09 -3.87
C ILE A 178 -2.84 0.38 -5.28
N GLN A 179 -2.74 -0.57 -6.21
CA GLN A 179 -3.10 -0.37 -7.61
C GLN A 179 -4.58 0.03 -7.77
N GLY A 180 -5.49 -0.69 -7.11
CA GLY A 180 -6.93 -0.37 -7.16
C GLY A 180 -7.26 1.03 -6.62
N TYR A 181 -6.59 1.47 -5.55
CA TYR A 181 -6.77 2.82 -5.02
C TYR A 181 -6.24 3.89 -5.98
N LYS A 182 -5.07 3.66 -6.58
CA LYS A 182 -4.46 4.56 -7.58
C LYS A 182 -5.33 4.66 -8.84
N ALA A 183 -5.89 3.56 -9.31
CA ALA A 183 -6.83 3.51 -10.42
C ALA A 183 -8.06 4.40 -10.17
N LEU A 184 -8.73 4.24 -9.03
CA LEU A 184 -9.88 5.07 -8.68
C LEU A 184 -9.53 6.55 -8.54
N THR A 185 -8.35 6.86 -7.99
CA THR A 185 -7.85 8.23 -7.86
C THR A 185 -7.60 8.87 -9.24
N ALA A 186 -6.93 8.15 -10.14
CA ALA A 186 -6.70 8.61 -11.52
C ALA A 186 -8.02 8.83 -12.27
N TRP A 187 -8.99 7.92 -12.11
CA TRP A 187 -10.33 8.10 -12.67
C TRP A 187 -11.02 9.36 -12.14
N LYS A 188 -10.95 9.65 -10.83
CA LYS A 188 -11.48 10.89 -10.24
C LYS A 188 -10.85 12.13 -10.88
N GLU A 189 -9.52 12.15 -10.95
CA GLU A 189 -8.74 13.28 -11.46
C GLU A 189 -9.06 13.56 -12.93
N LEU A 190 -9.15 12.51 -13.76
CA LEU A 190 -9.48 12.63 -15.18
C LEU A 190 -10.94 13.00 -15.43
N SER A 191 -11.87 12.53 -14.58
CA SER A 191 -13.29 12.85 -14.69
C SER A 191 -13.59 14.29 -14.28
N GLY A 192 -12.80 14.87 -13.37
CA GLY A 192 -12.95 16.24 -12.89
C GLY A 192 -14.39 16.52 -12.43
N LYS A 193 -15.05 17.50 -13.07
CA LYS A 193 -16.43 17.89 -12.75
C LYS A 193 -17.50 16.86 -13.14
N SER A 194 -17.16 15.92 -14.02
CA SER A 194 -18.06 14.83 -14.43
C SER A 194 -17.96 13.60 -13.53
N PHE A 195 -17.19 13.69 -12.45
CA PHE A 195 -17.05 12.63 -11.47
C PHE A 195 -18.40 12.36 -10.77
N LEU A 196 -18.86 11.12 -10.85
CA LEU A 196 -20.11 10.66 -10.24
C LEU A 196 -19.89 9.31 -9.56
N LEU A 197 -20.06 9.25 -8.24
CA LEU A 197 -19.91 8.00 -7.47
C LEU A 197 -20.91 6.93 -7.88
N MET A 198 -22.12 7.30 -8.32
CA MET A 198 -23.11 6.33 -8.81
C MET A 198 -22.62 5.55 -10.03
N ARG A 199 -21.78 6.16 -10.87
CA ARG A 199 -21.19 5.46 -12.02
C ARG A 199 -20.26 4.33 -11.58
N LEU A 200 -19.55 4.50 -10.46
CA LEU A 200 -18.74 3.44 -9.86
C LEU A 200 -19.62 2.27 -9.41
N VAL A 201 -20.77 2.55 -8.80
CA VAL A 201 -21.74 1.53 -8.37
C VAL A 201 -22.24 0.72 -9.58
N ASP A 202 -22.62 1.39 -10.67
CA ASP A 202 -23.10 0.73 -11.89
C ASP A 202 -22.02 -0.18 -12.49
N VAL A 203 -20.77 0.29 -12.58
CA VAL A 203 -19.66 -0.52 -13.08
C VAL A 203 -19.38 -1.72 -12.19
N LEU A 204 -19.40 -1.56 -10.87
CA LEU A 204 -19.20 -2.67 -9.93
C LEU A 204 -20.28 -3.75 -10.11
N ARG A 205 -21.54 -3.35 -10.27
CA ARG A 205 -22.65 -4.29 -10.54
C ARG A 205 -22.49 -5.00 -11.89
N ASN A 206 -22.09 -4.27 -12.94
CA ASN A 206 -21.83 -4.86 -14.25
C ASN A 206 -20.70 -5.90 -14.21
N GLN A 207 -19.75 -5.78 -13.28
CA GLN A 207 -18.67 -6.74 -13.06
C GLN A 207 -19.03 -7.84 -12.03
N ASN A 208 -20.31 -7.99 -11.66
CA ASN A 208 -20.82 -8.93 -10.65
C ASN A 208 -20.19 -8.74 -9.25
N MET A 209 -19.86 -7.50 -8.88
CA MET A 209 -19.34 -7.12 -7.57
C MET A 209 -20.40 -6.41 -6.72
N ASP A 210 -21.60 -7.00 -6.66
CA ASP A 210 -22.78 -6.42 -5.98
C ASP A 210 -22.51 -6.12 -4.50
N ASP A 211 -21.79 -7.00 -3.80
CA ASP A 211 -21.47 -6.81 -2.39
C ASP A 211 -20.66 -5.52 -2.15
N ILE A 212 -19.72 -5.20 -3.05
CA ILE A 212 -18.92 -3.98 -2.96
C ILE A 212 -19.79 -2.77 -3.34
N ALA A 213 -20.60 -2.90 -4.39
CA ALA A 213 -21.50 -1.85 -4.84
C ALA A 213 -22.47 -1.41 -3.73
N ASP A 214 -23.04 -2.37 -2.99
CA ASP A 214 -23.97 -2.08 -1.89
C ASP A 214 -23.29 -1.38 -0.72
N VAL A 215 -22.02 -1.70 -0.43
CA VAL A 215 -21.21 -0.97 0.56
C VAL A 215 -20.97 0.48 0.12
N VAL A 216 -20.73 0.71 -1.17
CA VAL A 216 -20.57 2.08 -1.71
C VAL A 216 -21.87 2.87 -1.54
N VAL A 217 -23.01 2.28 -1.93
CA VAL A 217 -24.34 2.91 -1.75
C VAL A 217 -24.59 3.23 -0.28
N GLN A 218 -24.29 2.29 0.63
CA GLN A 218 -24.44 2.52 2.06
C GLN A 218 -23.59 3.69 2.56
N ILE A 219 -22.35 3.85 2.08
CA ILE A 219 -21.48 4.97 2.46
C ILE A 219 -21.96 6.30 1.85
N ILE A 220 -22.60 6.25 0.67
CA ILE A 220 -23.19 7.43 0.04
C ILE A 220 -24.40 7.91 0.84
N ASP A 221 -25.28 7.00 1.25
CA ASP A 221 -26.50 7.29 2.01
C ASP A 221 -26.22 7.66 3.48
N ASP A 222 -25.09 7.20 4.02
CA ASP A 222 -24.61 7.58 5.35
C ASP A 222 -24.03 9.01 5.30
N ASP A 223 -24.92 10.00 5.23
CA ASP A 223 -24.63 11.44 5.15
C ASP A 223 -23.94 12.04 6.40
N GLY A 224 -23.33 11.20 7.25
CA GLY A 224 -22.64 11.65 8.45
C GLY A 224 -23.61 12.10 9.55
N SER A 225 -24.79 11.46 9.63
CA SER A 225 -25.66 11.61 10.79
C SER A 225 -24.94 11.08 12.03
N ALA A 226 -24.27 11.99 12.74
CA ALA A 226 -23.49 11.70 13.94
C ALA A 226 -24.34 11.13 15.10
N ASP A 227 -25.67 11.07 14.95
CA ASP A 227 -26.61 10.54 15.95
C ASP A 227 -27.09 9.09 15.67
N GLY A 228 -26.56 8.43 14.65
CA GLY A 228 -26.99 7.08 14.29
C GLY A 228 -26.25 5.98 15.05
N LYS A 229 -26.87 5.42 16.10
CA LYS A 229 -26.63 4.03 16.55
C LYS A 229 -27.02 3.03 15.44
N SER A 230 -26.40 3.09 14.26
CA SER A 230 -26.50 2.00 13.30
C SER A 230 -25.64 0.86 13.85
N LYS A 231 -26.33 -0.18 14.34
CA LYS A 231 -25.69 -1.48 14.60
C LYS A 231 -24.83 -1.82 13.38
N PRO A 232 -23.61 -2.36 13.56
CA PRO A 232 -22.83 -2.83 12.43
C PRO A 232 -23.64 -3.94 11.74
N THR A 233 -24.33 -3.58 10.67
CA THR A 233 -24.85 -4.54 9.71
C THR A 233 -23.58 -5.19 9.18
N LYS A 234 -23.35 -6.41 9.65
CA LYS A 234 -22.28 -7.28 9.16
C LYS A 234 -22.56 -7.50 7.67
N SER A 235 -22.11 -6.59 6.81
CA SER A 235 -21.93 -6.86 5.38
C SER A 235 -20.77 -7.82 5.30
N SER A 236 -21.16 -9.07 5.48
CA SER A 236 -20.36 -10.25 5.33
C SER A 236 -20.03 -10.37 3.84
N ILE A 237 -18.98 -9.67 3.39
CA ILE A 237 -18.17 -10.11 2.24
C ILE A 237 -17.47 -11.40 2.69
N ALA A 238 -18.27 -12.45 2.84
CA ALA A 238 -17.82 -13.81 3.10
C ALA A 238 -17.72 -14.49 1.74
N ARG A 239 -16.51 -14.50 1.19
CA ARG A 239 -16.14 -15.54 0.24
C ARG A 239 -16.43 -16.89 0.92
N LYS A 240 -17.14 -17.75 0.19
CA LYS A 240 -17.67 -19.03 0.64
C LYS A 240 -16.57 -19.91 1.25
N LYS A 241 -16.62 -20.03 2.59
CA LYS A 241 -16.41 -21.21 3.45
C LYS A 241 -15.12 -22.03 3.28
N SER A 242 -14.30 -21.97 4.33
CA SER A 242 -14.06 -23.15 5.16
C SER A 242 -14.53 -22.85 6.60
N ASP A 243 -15.24 -23.81 7.18
CA ASP A 243 -15.92 -23.73 8.48
C ASP A 243 -14.95 -23.40 9.63
N LEU A 244 -15.13 -22.24 10.27
CA LEU A 244 -14.70 -22.03 11.65
C LEU A 244 -15.78 -21.26 12.40
N SER A 245 -16.62 -22.05 13.07
CA SER A 245 -17.38 -21.64 14.24
C SER A 245 -16.44 -20.89 15.20
N ALA A 246 -16.65 -19.59 15.39
CA ALA A 246 -15.95 -18.82 16.42
C ALA A 246 -16.46 -19.25 17.82
N PRO A 247 -15.64 -19.91 18.66
CA PRO A 247 -15.96 -20.06 20.06
C PRO A 247 -15.69 -18.74 20.77
N LYS A 248 -16.67 -18.29 21.55
CA LYS A 248 -16.55 -17.18 22.49
C LYS A 248 -15.57 -17.56 23.61
N SER A 249 -14.27 -17.34 23.38
CA SER A 249 -13.19 -17.14 24.35
C SER A 249 -11.85 -17.45 23.66
N SER A 250 -11.40 -16.61 22.72
CA SER A 250 -10.12 -16.88 22.06
C SER A 250 -8.96 -16.48 22.99
N THR A 251 -8.42 -17.51 23.65
CA THR A 251 -7.08 -17.56 24.26
C THR A 251 -5.96 -17.36 23.24
N VAL A 252 -6.31 -17.28 21.95
CA VAL A 252 -5.41 -17.06 20.82
C VAL A 252 -5.01 -15.58 20.74
N LEU A 253 -3.71 -15.35 20.50
CA LEU A 253 -3.11 -14.04 20.37
C LEU A 253 -3.36 -13.47 18.96
N ASP A 254 -4.30 -12.54 18.83
CA ASP A 254 -4.65 -11.92 17.55
C ASP A 254 -3.71 -10.72 17.22
N ASN A 255 -3.63 -10.39 15.93
CA ASN A 255 -2.72 -9.34 15.43
C ASN A 255 -3.05 -7.97 16.04
N ARG A 256 -4.32 -7.75 16.40
CA ARG A 256 -4.77 -6.54 17.07
C ARG A 256 -4.20 -6.44 18.50
N ARG A 257 -4.23 -7.52 19.28
CA ARG A 257 -3.60 -7.54 20.61
C ARG A 257 -2.09 -7.35 20.50
N LEU A 258 -1.43 -8.02 19.55
CA LEU A 258 0.00 -7.81 19.30
C LEU A 258 0.36 -6.35 19.04
N LEU A 259 -0.41 -5.67 18.20
CA LEU A 259 -0.18 -4.25 17.91
C LEU A 259 -0.37 -3.34 19.13
N LEU A 260 -1.36 -3.64 19.98
CA LEU A 260 -1.57 -2.90 21.23
C LEU A 260 -0.41 -3.09 22.21
N ILE A 261 0.11 -4.31 22.29
CA ILE A 261 1.29 -4.63 23.13
C ILE A 261 2.52 -3.90 22.58
N ALA A 262 2.77 -3.99 21.27
CA ALA A 262 3.88 -3.31 20.61
C ALA A 262 3.89 -1.79 20.87
N LYS A 263 2.70 -1.16 20.81
CA LYS A 263 2.54 0.27 21.13
C LYS A 263 2.82 0.64 22.59
N LYS A 264 2.69 -0.29 23.53
CA LYS A 264 2.98 -0.02 24.96
C LYS A 264 4.42 -0.31 25.34
N ILE A 265 5.07 -1.22 24.60
CA ILE A 265 6.47 -1.58 24.82
C ILE A 265 7.39 -0.58 24.13
N GLU A 266 6.98 -0.06 22.98
CA GLU A 266 7.74 0.92 22.19
C GLU A 266 9.19 0.45 22.00
N GLY A 267 10.19 1.22 22.43
CA GLY A 267 11.61 0.91 22.25
C GLY A 267 12.16 -0.20 23.14
N ASP A 268 11.43 -0.69 24.15
CA ASP A 268 11.93 -1.70 25.10
C ASP A 268 11.79 -3.15 24.59
N TYR A 269 11.58 -3.33 23.28
CA TYR A 269 11.31 -4.64 22.70
C TYR A 269 12.54 -5.57 22.69
N GLU A 270 13.75 -5.03 22.76
CA GLU A 270 15.01 -5.81 22.75
C GLU A 270 15.09 -6.72 23.99
N LEU A 271 14.73 -6.18 25.17
CA LEU A 271 14.67 -6.95 26.41
C LEU A 271 13.58 -8.02 26.36
N LEU A 272 12.46 -7.73 25.69
CA LEU A 272 11.38 -8.69 25.50
C LEU A 272 11.79 -9.80 24.54
N ALA A 273 12.45 -9.47 23.44
CA ALA A 273 12.91 -10.45 22.46
C ALA A 273 13.83 -11.50 23.09
N LYS A 274 14.73 -11.06 23.97
CA LYS A 274 15.63 -11.92 24.74
C LYS A 274 14.89 -12.89 25.65
N GLU A 275 13.86 -12.42 26.37
CA GLU A 275 13.03 -13.29 27.22
C GLU A 275 12.12 -14.24 26.42
N LEU A 276 11.76 -13.84 25.20
CA LEU A 276 10.98 -14.68 24.28
C LEU A 276 11.84 -15.69 23.51
N GLY A 277 13.18 -15.64 23.66
CA GLY A 277 14.11 -16.57 23.03
C GLY A 277 14.27 -16.35 21.52
N ILE A 278 14.02 -15.13 21.05
CA ILE A 278 14.27 -14.76 19.64
C ILE A 278 15.79 -14.61 19.44
N PRO A 279 16.35 -15.13 18.34
CA PRO A 279 17.78 -15.00 18.03
C PRO A 279 18.23 -13.54 18.03
N GLU A 280 19.40 -13.25 18.58
CA GLU A 280 19.95 -11.88 18.67
C GLU A 280 20.14 -11.28 17.27
N ASP A 281 20.55 -12.09 16.29
CA ASP A 281 20.68 -11.71 14.88
C ASP A 281 19.37 -11.14 14.29
N GLU A 282 18.23 -11.77 14.58
CA GLU A 282 16.91 -11.30 14.11
C GLU A 282 16.52 -9.98 14.79
N VAL A 283 16.87 -9.81 16.06
CA VAL A 283 16.58 -8.59 16.82
C VAL A 283 17.41 -7.42 16.30
N GLU A 284 18.67 -7.67 15.94
CA GLU A 284 19.56 -6.67 15.36
C GLU A 284 19.08 -6.25 13.96
N GLU A 285 18.67 -7.19 13.10
CA GLU A 285 18.08 -6.88 11.79
C GLU A 285 16.79 -6.04 11.92
N ILE A 286 15.92 -6.37 12.88
CA ILE A 286 14.69 -5.58 13.14
C ILE A 286 15.06 -4.17 13.63
N LYS A 287 16.10 -4.05 14.46
CA LYS A 287 16.57 -2.75 14.96
C LYS A 287 17.19 -1.90 13.85
N GLU A 288 17.96 -2.47 12.95
CA GLU A 288 18.52 -1.76 11.80
C GLU A 288 17.43 -1.29 10.82
N SER A 289 16.39 -2.11 10.62
CA SER A 289 15.32 -1.80 9.66
C SER A 289 14.27 -0.81 10.19
N GLU A 290 13.81 -0.96 11.43
CA GLU A 290 12.66 -0.21 11.97
C GLU A 290 13.03 0.73 13.13
N GLY A 291 14.26 0.66 13.63
CA GLY A 291 14.72 1.40 14.82
C GLY A 291 13.96 1.04 16.10
N SER A 292 14.16 1.82 17.16
CA SER A 292 13.51 1.67 18.47
C SER A 292 12.04 2.15 18.46
N THR A 293 11.24 1.66 17.52
CA THR A 293 9.84 2.07 17.30
C THR A 293 8.86 0.94 17.64
N TYR A 294 7.58 1.29 17.75
CA TYR A 294 6.51 0.29 17.92
C TYR A 294 6.43 -0.70 16.73
N GLN A 295 6.94 -0.34 15.56
CA GLN A 295 6.96 -1.22 14.38
C GLN A 295 7.99 -2.34 14.57
N GLY A 296 9.16 -2.01 15.12
CA GLY A 296 10.16 -2.99 15.55
C GLY A 296 9.60 -3.93 16.63
N ALA A 297 8.94 -3.37 17.65
CA ALA A 297 8.28 -4.16 18.70
C ALA A 297 7.21 -5.12 18.13
N PHE A 298 6.47 -4.69 17.12
CA PHE A 298 5.47 -5.54 16.46
C PHE A 298 6.12 -6.68 15.67
N LYS A 299 7.20 -6.42 14.92
CA LYS A 299 7.94 -7.45 14.18
C LYS A 299 8.53 -8.51 15.12
N VAL A 300 9.11 -8.10 16.24
CA VAL A 300 9.62 -9.02 17.27
C VAL A 300 8.52 -9.94 17.80
N LEU A 301 7.37 -9.36 18.15
CA LEU A 301 6.23 -10.14 18.64
C LEU A 301 5.64 -11.05 17.55
N TRP A 302 5.68 -10.63 16.30
CA TRP A 302 5.25 -11.41 15.14
C TRP A 302 6.18 -12.60 14.89
N ALA A 303 7.49 -12.37 14.86
CA ALA A 303 8.52 -13.39 14.68
C ALA A 303 8.42 -14.46 15.78
N TRP A 304 8.23 -14.07 17.03
CA TRP A 304 7.98 -15.01 18.13
C TRP A 304 6.70 -15.84 17.96
N LYS A 305 5.64 -15.23 17.40
CA LYS A 305 4.39 -15.94 17.13
C LYS A 305 4.55 -16.96 16.00
N GLU A 306 5.31 -16.63 14.95
CA GLU A 306 5.56 -17.52 13.81
C GLU A 306 6.58 -18.63 14.10
N SER A 307 7.60 -18.36 14.93
CA SER A 307 8.64 -19.33 15.28
C SER A 307 8.16 -20.44 16.21
N ARG A 308 6.94 -20.32 16.77
CA ARG A 308 6.33 -21.40 17.53
C ARG A 308 5.75 -22.46 16.60
N PRO A 309 6.04 -23.76 16.83
CA PRO A 309 5.37 -24.81 16.10
C PRO A 309 3.87 -24.70 16.37
N ALA A 310 3.07 -24.49 15.31
CA ALA A 310 1.62 -24.48 15.40
C ALA A 310 1.19 -25.73 16.18
N ALA A 311 0.51 -25.52 17.31
CA ALA A 311 0.12 -26.62 18.19
C ALA A 311 -0.54 -27.74 17.35
N PRO A 312 -0.07 -29.00 17.44
CA PRO A 312 -0.59 -30.07 16.60
C PRO A 312 -2.07 -30.22 16.86
N VAL A 313 -2.87 -29.88 15.85
CA VAL A 313 -4.30 -30.08 15.85
C VAL A 313 -4.52 -31.59 15.82
N ALA A 314 -4.91 -32.15 16.97
CA ALA A 314 -5.23 -33.56 17.20
C ALA A 314 -4.03 -34.54 17.21
N ALA A 315 -3.37 -34.65 18.36
CA ALA A 315 -2.83 -35.93 18.82
C ALA A 315 -3.76 -36.51 19.89
N THR A 316 -4.89 -37.07 19.46
CA THR A 316 -5.52 -38.14 20.23
C THR A 316 -4.58 -39.34 20.24
N SER A 317 -4.21 -39.76 21.44
CA SER A 317 -3.60 -41.06 21.77
C SER A 317 -2.09 -41.19 21.54
N ALA A 318 -1.29 -40.94 22.56
CA ALA A 318 -0.27 -41.87 23.02
C ALA A 318 0.25 -41.45 24.40
N GLU A 319 0.33 -42.44 25.27
CA GLU A 319 0.60 -42.36 26.70
C GLU A 319 2.05 -41.98 27.03
N GLY A 320 2.24 -41.32 28.18
CA GLY A 320 3.42 -41.57 29.01
C GLY A 320 4.62 -40.64 28.85
N SER A 321 4.49 -39.35 29.16
CA SER A 321 5.53 -38.64 29.92
C SER A 321 4.88 -37.50 30.73
N GLY A 322 5.28 -37.38 31.99
CA GLY A 322 4.75 -36.39 32.93
C GLY A 322 5.32 -34.99 32.67
N ASP A 323 5.06 -34.44 31.49
CA ASP A 323 5.44 -33.08 31.16
C ASP A 323 4.24 -32.14 31.27
N ALA A 324 4.46 -30.97 31.86
CA ALA A 324 3.42 -30.01 32.19
C ALA A 324 2.60 -29.62 30.94
N PRO A 325 1.30 -29.30 31.08
CA PRO A 325 0.50 -28.83 29.95
C PRO A 325 1.18 -27.63 29.27
N PRO A 326 1.19 -27.54 27.93
CA PRO A 326 1.83 -26.45 27.23
C PRO A 326 1.18 -25.13 27.68
N LYS A 327 1.98 -24.27 28.32
CA LYS A 327 1.56 -22.91 28.73
C LYS A 327 0.96 -22.20 27.51
N SER A 328 -0.19 -21.56 27.70
CA SER A 328 -0.84 -20.82 26.62
C SER A 328 0.08 -19.69 26.12
N GLU A 329 -0.02 -19.33 24.82
CA GLU A 329 0.78 -18.24 24.23
C GLU A 329 0.70 -16.95 25.07
N LEU A 330 -0.51 -16.66 25.55
CA LEU A 330 -0.79 -15.50 26.36
C LEU A 330 -0.07 -15.54 27.72
N GLU A 331 0.02 -16.71 28.36
CA GLU A 331 0.75 -16.88 29.62
C GLU A 331 2.26 -16.72 29.44
N VAL A 332 2.81 -17.24 28.34
CA VAL A 332 4.25 -17.10 28.05
C VAL A 332 4.61 -15.64 27.79
N LEU A 333 3.80 -14.94 27.00
CA LEU A 333 4.00 -13.52 26.75
C LEU A 333 3.83 -12.69 28.04
N LYS A 334 2.85 -13.04 28.88
CA LYS A 334 2.64 -12.39 30.18
C LYS A 334 3.87 -12.56 31.08
N GLU A 335 4.41 -13.78 31.17
CA GLU A 335 5.60 -14.07 31.97
C GLU A 335 6.80 -13.26 31.49
N ALA A 336 7.03 -13.19 30.17
CA ALA A 336 8.09 -12.37 29.58
C ALA A 336 7.91 -10.87 29.89
N LEU A 337 6.70 -10.34 29.75
CA LEU A 337 6.40 -8.93 30.05
C LEU A 337 6.64 -8.59 31.53
N VAL A 338 6.29 -9.50 32.43
CA VAL A 338 6.53 -9.32 33.88
C VAL A 338 8.02 -9.30 34.18
N LYS A 339 8.82 -10.14 33.53
CA LYS A 339 10.29 -10.18 33.70
C LYS A 339 10.97 -8.91 33.19
N VAL A 340 10.49 -8.36 32.07
CA VAL A 340 10.99 -7.09 31.50
C VAL A 340 10.51 -5.86 32.30
N GLY A 341 9.66 -6.04 33.32
CA GLY A 341 9.17 -4.96 34.17
C GLY A 341 7.93 -4.24 33.64
N LYS A 342 7.33 -4.72 32.54
CA LYS A 342 6.10 -4.18 31.91
C LYS A 342 4.84 -4.83 32.49
N LYS A 343 4.72 -4.82 33.82
CA LYS A 343 3.60 -5.45 34.55
C LYS A 343 2.24 -4.82 34.23
N ASP A 344 2.24 -3.52 33.98
CA ASP A 344 1.08 -2.74 33.55
C ASP A 344 0.52 -3.22 32.18
N VAL A 345 1.40 -3.60 31.26
CA VAL A 345 1.02 -4.17 29.96
C VAL A 345 0.46 -5.59 30.14
N ALA A 346 1.08 -6.38 31.01
CA ALA A 346 0.65 -7.74 31.34
C ALA A 346 -0.74 -7.78 32.01
N GLU A 347 -1.06 -6.84 32.90
CA GLU A 347 -2.39 -6.71 33.50
C GLU A 347 -3.44 -6.23 32.50
N HIS A 348 -3.05 -5.35 31.58
CA HIS A 348 -3.95 -4.86 30.53
C HIS A 348 -4.34 -5.95 29.52
N LEU A 349 -3.53 -7.01 29.39
CA LEU A 349 -3.88 -8.16 28.57
C LEU A 349 -5.01 -9.00 29.18
N GLU A 350 -5.16 -9.00 30.50
CA GLU A 350 -6.23 -9.75 31.18
C GLU A 350 -7.57 -9.01 31.16
N SER A 351 -7.55 -7.68 31.12
CA SER A 351 -8.76 -6.85 31.04
C SER A 351 -9.39 -6.81 29.64
N LEU A 352 -8.67 -7.28 28.62
CA LEU A 352 -9.12 -7.38 27.22
C LEU A 352 -9.86 -8.71 26.90
N LYS A 353 -10.39 -9.39 27.92
CA LYS A 353 -11.17 -10.63 27.81
C LYS A 353 -12.59 -10.42 27.29
#